data_AF-A0A7S2X2M1-F1
#
_entry.id   AF-A0A7S2X2M1-F1
#
_cell.length_a   1.000
_cell.length_b   1.000
_cell.length_c   1.000
_cell.angle_alpha   90.00
_cell.angle_beta   90.00
_cell.angle_gamma   90.00
#
_symmetry.space_group_name_H-M   'P 1'
#
loop_
_entity.id
_entity.type
_entity.pdbx_description
1 polymer ?
#
loop_
_entity_poly.entity_id
_entity_poly.type
_entity_poly.pdbx_seq_one_letter_code
_entity_poly.pdbx_strand_id
1 'polypeptide(L)'
;LNPKSELGDRLQKLYKGVSLHRKAFRLGMFMDEYKKFETTLAEAKDDLKKTLDLVKSAAMGLFYLHDNLIWLVSLKVLTGDKDRLKLRQAYFRWTAAVVTTIMCVMDISATQEKIIATEPGTKDRVKAEEN
;
A
#
# COMPACT_ATOMS: atom_id res chain seq x y z
N LEU A 1 34.34 4.51 -5.72
CA LEU A 1 34.72 5.59 -6.65
C LEU A 1 35.59 6.59 -5.92
N ASN A 2 36.70 7.00 -6.51
CA ASN A 2 37.59 8.00 -5.91
C ASN A 2 36.82 9.33 -5.72
N PRO A 3 36.62 9.83 -4.49
CA PRO A 3 35.81 11.03 -4.21
C PRO A 3 36.45 12.36 -4.64
N LYS A 4 37.56 12.31 -5.39
CA LYS A 4 38.26 13.46 -5.96
C LYS A 4 38.16 13.55 -7.49
N SER A 5 37.44 12.62 -8.12
CA SER A 5 37.19 12.63 -9.55
C SER A 5 35.95 13.49 -9.86
N GLU A 6 36.08 14.44 -10.79
CA GLU A 6 34.96 15.28 -11.26
C GLU A 6 33.76 14.46 -11.74
N LEU A 7 34.02 13.30 -12.35
CA LEU A 7 33.01 12.31 -12.73
C LEU A 7 32.33 11.68 -11.51
N GLY A 8 33.09 11.39 -10.44
CA GLY A 8 32.56 10.91 -9.17
C GLY A 8 31.59 11.90 -8.53
N ASP A 9 31.93 13.18 -8.54
CA ASP A 9 31.08 14.26 -8.02
C ASP A 9 29.80 14.45 -8.86
N ARG A 10 29.92 14.40 -10.19
CA ARG A 10 28.76 14.46 -11.10
C ARG A 10 27.82 13.28 -10.88
N LEU A 11 28.34 12.06 -10.77
CA LEU A 11 27.55 10.85 -10.48
C LEU A 11 26.91 10.92 -9.09
N GLN A 12 27.61 11.45 -8.08
CA GLN A 12 27.06 11.59 -6.74
C GLN A 12 25.93 12.62 -6.69
N LYS A 13 26.05 13.74 -7.42
CA LYS A 13 24.98 14.74 -7.56
C LYS A 13 23.77 14.15 -8.30
N LEU A 14 24.00 13.39 -9.38
CA LEU A 14 22.95 12.73 -10.13
C LEU A 14 22.22 11.69 -9.28
N TYR A 15 22.95 10.87 -8.52
CA TYR A 15 22.39 9.92 -7.56
C TYR A 15 21.53 10.61 -6.50
N LYS A 16 22.02 11.72 -5.93
CA LYS A 16 21.24 12.52 -4.97
C LYS A 16 19.97 13.06 -5.60
N GLY A 17 20.03 13.60 -6.82
CA GLY A 17 18.85 14.11 -7.56
C GLY A 17 17.81 13.01 -7.85
N VAL A 18 18.23 11.86 -8.35
CA VAL A 18 17.35 10.70 -8.59
C VAL A 18 16.74 10.20 -7.28
N SER A 19 17.52 10.16 -6.20
CA SER A 19 17.03 9.75 -4.88
C SER A 19 15.96 10.71 -4.33
N LEU A 20 16.04 12.00 -4.65
CA LEU A 20 15.07 13.02 -4.26
C LEU A 20 13.79 12.90 -5.09
N HIS A 21 13.91 12.69 -6.41
CA HIS A 21 12.76 12.45 -7.29
C HIS A 21 11.92 11.24 -6.88
N ARG A 22 12.56 10.11 -6.55
CA ARG A 22 11.85 8.91 -6.05
C ARG A 22 11.10 9.14 -4.74
N LYS A 23 11.46 10.18 -3.98
CA LYS A 23 10.82 10.54 -2.71
C LYS A 23 9.70 11.55 -2.92
N ALA A 24 9.90 12.55 -3.78
CA ALA A 24 8.83 13.42 -4.25
C ALA A 24 7.69 12.60 -4.91
N PHE A 25 8.04 11.58 -5.69
CA PHE A 25 7.08 10.64 -6.26
C PHE A 25 6.30 9.88 -5.18
N ARG A 26 6.96 9.43 -4.11
CA ARG A 26 6.29 8.75 -2.97
C ARG A 26 5.38 9.69 -2.18
N LEU A 27 5.73 10.97 -2.04
CA LEU A 27 4.83 11.99 -1.48
C LEU A 27 3.59 12.20 -2.37
N GLY A 28 3.77 12.20 -3.69
CA GLY A 28 2.67 12.17 -4.65
C GLY A 28 1.74 10.97 -4.41
N MET A 29 2.31 9.78 -4.27
CA MET A 29 1.53 8.57 -3.99
C MET A 29 0.80 8.62 -2.64
N PHE A 30 1.37 9.26 -1.61
CA PHE A 30 0.66 9.51 -0.36
C PHE A 30 -0.57 10.39 -0.57
N MET A 31 -0.46 11.45 -1.37
CA MET A 31 -1.60 12.31 -1.70
C MET A 31 -2.68 11.57 -2.51
N ASP A 32 -2.28 10.68 -3.42
CA ASP A 32 -3.23 9.84 -4.16
C ASP A 32 -3.95 8.85 -3.25
N GLU A 33 -3.25 8.18 -2.33
CA GLU A 33 -3.88 7.30 -1.34
C GLU A 33 -4.78 8.08 -0.36
N TYR A 34 -4.43 9.31 -0.02
CA TYR A 34 -5.28 10.18 0.79
C TYR A 34 -6.59 10.54 0.07
N LYS A 35 -6.52 10.86 -1.24
CA LYS A 35 -7.73 11.09 -2.03
C LYS A 35 -8.61 9.85 -2.12
N LYS A 36 -8.02 8.66 -2.32
CA LYS A 36 -8.77 7.40 -2.30
C LYS A 36 -9.46 7.17 -0.95
N PHE A 37 -8.75 7.45 0.15
CA PHE A 37 -9.31 7.37 1.48
C PHE A 37 -10.52 8.31 1.65
N GLU A 38 -10.41 9.56 1.20
CA GLU A 38 -11.51 10.54 1.24
C GLU A 38 -12.71 10.09 0.41
N THR A 39 -12.50 9.56 -0.80
CA THR A 39 -13.59 9.05 -1.64
C THR A 39 -14.26 7.83 -1.01
N THR A 40 -13.49 6.89 -0.46
CA THR A 40 -14.05 5.68 0.19
C THR A 40 -14.80 6.04 1.47
N LEU A 41 -14.35 7.08 2.20
CA LEU A 41 -15.04 7.60 3.37
C LEU A 41 -16.37 8.28 3.00
N ALA A 42 -16.40 9.07 1.92
CA ALA A 42 -17.61 9.73 1.45
C ALA A 42 -18.68 8.74 0.93
N GLU A 43 -18.25 7.59 0.40
CA GLU A 43 -19.13 6.54 -0.12
C GLU A 43 -19.41 5.39 0.85
N ALA A 44 -19.13 5.58 2.15
CA ALA A 44 -19.27 4.56 3.19
C ALA A 44 -20.74 4.16 3.41
N LYS A 45 -21.25 3.31 2.52
CA LYS A 45 -22.34 2.38 2.82
C LYS A 45 -21.75 1.17 3.53
N ASP A 46 -22.58 0.52 4.34
CA ASP A 46 -22.29 -0.56 5.29
C ASP A 46 -21.79 -1.86 4.61
N ASP A 47 -20.68 -1.76 3.88
CA ASP A 47 -20.04 -2.82 3.13
C ASP A 47 -18.67 -3.11 3.75
N LEU A 48 -18.53 -4.33 4.26
CA LEU A 48 -17.32 -4.83 4.91
C LEU A 48 -16.07 -4.63 4.02
N LYS A 49 -16.22 -4.76 2.70
CA LYS A 49 -15.10 -4.54 1.75
C LYS A 49 -14.64 -3.09 1.72
N LYS A 50 -15.55 -2.12 1.81
CA LYS A 50 -15.19 -0.69 1.85
C LYS A 50 -14.49 -0.33 3.15
N THR A 51 -14.94 -0.88 4.28
CA THR A 51 -14.27 -0.68 5.57
C THR A 51 -12.86 -1.26 5.57
N LEU A 52 -12.66 -2.46 4.99
CA LEU A 52 -11.34 -3.07 4.82
C LEU A 52 -10.43 -2.22 3.92
N ASP A 53 -10.94 -1.71 2.80
CA ASP A 53 -10.15 -0.87 1.89
C ASP A 53 -9.77 0.48 2.55
N LEU A 54 -10.66 1.04 3.37
CA LEU A 54 -10.39 2.25 4.15
C LEU A 54 -9.26 2.04 5.17
N VAL A 55 -9.27 0.91 5.90
CA VAL A 55 -8.21 0.53 6.84
C VAL A 55 -6.89 0.30 6.11
N LYS A 56 -6.91 -0.33 4.93
CA LYS A 56 -5.73 -0.53 4.08
C LYS A 56 -5.15 0.80 3.59
N SER A 57 -5.96 1.70 3.05
CA SER A 57 -5.49 3.01 2.57
C SER A 57 -4.96 3.87 3.72
N ALA A 58 -5.56 3.81 4.92
CA ALA A 58 -5.02 4.46 6.11
C ALA A 58 -3.65 3.88 6.52
N ALA A 59 -3.51 2.55 6.54
CA ALA A 59 -2.26 1.88 6.87
C ALA A 59 -1.14 2.20 5.84
N MET A 60 -1.47 2.23 4.55
CA MET A 60 -0.53 2.63 3.49
C MET A 60 -0.16 4.12 3.58
N GLY A 61 -1.11 4.99 3.90
CA GLY A 61 -0.86 6.40 4.17
C GLY A 61 0.15 6.59 5.32
N LEU A 62 -0.06 5.91 6.44
CA LEU A 62 0.85 5.93 7.59
C LEU A 62 2.24 5.35 7.27
N PHE A 63 2.31 4.33 6.41
CA PHE A 63 3.57 3.80 5.90
C PHE A 63 4.36 4.86 5.12
N TYR A 64 3.73 5.57 4.18
CA TYR A 64 4.40 6.62 3.42
C TYR A 64 4.79 7.82 4.31
N LEU A 65 3.96 8.17 5.29
CA LEU A 65 4.29 9.21 6.27
C LEU A 65 5.53 8.85 7.08
N HIS A 66 5.62 7.62 7.58
CA HIS A 66 6.81 7.15 8.31
C HIS A 66 8.06 7.07 7.42
N ASP A 67 7.91 6.69 6.15
CA ASP A 67 9.01 6.71 5.16
C ASP A 67 9.58 8.12 4.99
N ASN A 68 8.71 9.14 4.93
CA ASN A 68 9.10 10.54 4.87
C ASN A 68 9.77 11.01 6.17
N LEU A 69 9.28 10.59 7.34
CA LEU A 69 9.91 10.90 8.63
C LEU A 69 11.33 10.31 8.76
N ILE A 70 11.52 9.05 8.36
CA ILE A 70 12.85 8.40 8.34
C ILE A 70 13.80 9.18 7.45
N TRP A 71 13.30 9.73 6.34
CA TRP A 71 14.10 10.58 5.47
C TRP A 71 14.45 11.93 6.11
N LEU A 72 13.51 12.61 6.76
CA LEU A 72 13.78 13.86 7.47
C LEU A 72 14.80 13.67 8.60
N VAL A 73 14.70 12.56 9.34
CA VAL A 73 15.72 12.17 10.33
C VAL A 73 17.06 11.86 9.65
N SER A 74 17.05 11.27 8.45
CA SER A 74 18.28 11.04 7.66
C SER A 74 18.97 12.32 7.20
N LEU A 75 18.21 13.39 7.00
CA LEU A 75 18.73 14.71 6.66
C LEU A 75 19.19 15.50 7.89
N LYS A 76 19.10 14.92 9.10
CA LYS A 76 19.35 15.60 10.38
C LYS A 76 18.46 16.82 10.62
N VAL A 77 17.34 16.92 9.90
CA VAL A 77 16.32 17.96 10.12
C VAL A 77 15.52 17.65 11.38
N LEU A 78 15.32 16.35 11.66
CA LEU A 78 14.68 15.85 12.88
C LEU A 78 15.67 14.97 13.65
N THR A 79 15.80 15.21 14.96
CA THR A 79 16.50 14.33 15.88
C THR A 79 15.56 13.22 16.32
N GLY A 80 15.75 12.01 15.81
CA GLY A 80 14.88 10.87 16.12
C GLY A 80 15.58 9.54 15.91
N ASP A 81 15.04 8.50 16.55
CA ASP A 81 15.51 7.12 16.42
C ASP A 81 14.99 6.52 15.09
N LYS A 82 15.90 6.36 14.13
CA LYS A 82 15.58 5.79 12.81
C LYS A 82 15.07 4.36 12.90
N ASP A 83 15.59 3.58 13.83
CA ASP A 83 15.33 2.14 13.85
C ASP A 83 13.94 1.87 14.42
N ARG A 84 13.49 2.67 15.40
CA ARG A 84 12.09 2.68 15.84
C ARG A 84 11.13 3.08 14.73
N LEU A 85 11.47 4.10 13.94
CA LEU A 85 10.61 4.56 12.83
C LEU A 85 10.51 3.51 11.73
N LYS A 86 11.61 2.83 11.39
CA LYS A 86 11.60 1.70 10.45
C LYS A 86 10.77 0.52 10.95
N LEU A 87 10.86 0.20 12.25
CA LEU A 87 10.06 -0.86 12.85
C LEU A 87 8.56 -0.56 12.70
N ARG A 88 8.13 0.67 13.02
CA ARG A 88 6.74 1.14 12.84
C ARG A 88 6.31 1.10 11.37
N GLN A 89 7.18 1.56 10.46
CA GLN A 89 6.93 1.46 9.02
C GLN A 89 6.68 0.01 8.59
N ALA A 90 7.49 -0.94 9.06
CA ALA A 90 7.33 -2.36 8.74
C ALA A 90 5.99 -2.91 9.26
N TYR A 91 5.56 -2.53 10.46
CA TYR A 91 4.24 -2.91 10.98
C TYR A 91 3.10 -2.40 10.09
N PHE A 92 3.10 -1.12 9.71
CA PHE A 92 2.06 -0.57 8.83
C PHE A 92 2.00 -1.27 7.48
N ARG A 93 3.16 -1.61 6.90
CA ARG A 93 3.24 -2.37 5.66
C ARG A 93 2.70 -3.80 5.83
N TRP A 94 3.00 -4.43 6.95
CA TRP A 94 2.50 -5.77 7.25
C TRP A 94 0.99 -5.78 7.45
N THR A 95 0.44 -4.82 8.21
CA THR A 95 -1.00 -4.65 8.39
C THR A 95 -1.70 -4.42 7.05
N ALA A 96 -1.18 -3.55 6.19
CA ALA A 96 -1.74 -3.33 4.86
C ALA A 96 -1.71 -4.60 3.98
N ALA A 97 -0.63 -5.39 4.07
CA ALA A 97 -0.51 -6.65 3.35
C ALA A 97 -1.57 -7.67 3.81
N VAL A 98 -1.74 -7.84 5.12
CA VAL A 98 -2.76 -8.76 5.69
C VAL A 98 -4.16 -8.37 5.25
N VAL A 99 -4.53 -7.09 5.33
CA VAL A 99 -5.84 -6.60 4.89
C VAL A 99 -6.04 -6.83 3.39
N THR A 100 -5.00 -6.58 2.58
CA THR A 100 -5.06 -6.84 1.13
C THR A 100 -5.25 -8.33 0.83
N THR A 101 -4.60 -9.22 1.57
CA THR A 101 -4.79 -10.67 1.42
C THR A 101 -6.23 -11.08 1.76
N ILE A 102 -6.81 -10.56 2.84
CA ILE A 102 -8.20 -10.83 3.21
C ILE A 102 -9.16 -10.38 2.11
N MET A 103 -8.98 -9.17 1.57
CA MET A 103 -9.79 -8.66 0.47
C MET A 103 -9.68 -9.54 -0.79
N CYS A 104 -8.46 -9.96 -1.14
CA CYS A 104 -8.21 -10.83 -2.28
C CYS A 104 -8.93 -12.18 -2.15
N VAL A 105 -8.92 -12.78 -0.95
CA VAL A 105 -9.67 -14.02 -0.68
C VAL A 105 -11.18 -13.79 -0.88
N MET A 106 -11.73 -12.68 -0.38
CA MET A 106 -13.14 -12.34 -0.58
C MET A 106 -13.51 -12.10 -2.06
N ASP A 107 -12.60 -11.56 -2.85
CA ASP A 107 -12.81 -11.36 -4.28
C ASP A 107 -12.75 -12.68 -5.06
N ILE A 108 -11.87 -13.60 -4.67
CA ILE A 108 -11.80 -14.95 -5.23
C ILE A 108 -13.10 -15.70 -4.96
N SER A 109 -13.60 -15.70 -3.71
CA SER A 109 -14.88 -16.35 -3.37
C SER A 109 -16.06 -15.77 -4.16
N ALA A 110 -16.15 -14.44 -4.26
CA ALA A 110 -17.20 -13.79 -5.05
C ALA A 110 -17.10 -14.08 -6.56
N THR A 111 -15.90 -14.35 -7.07
CA THR A 111 -15.69 -14.72 -8.48
C THR A 111 -16.08 -16.18 -8.73
N GLN A 112 -15.80 -17.08 -7.78
CA GLN A 112 -16.23 -18.48 -7.85
C GLN A 112 -17.76 -18.62 -7.91
N GLU A 113 -18.48 -17.87 -7.08
CA GLU A 113 -19.96 -17.85 -7.09
C GLU A 113 -20.52 -17.40 -8.44
N LYS A 114 -19.91 -16.38 -9.06
CA LYS A 114 -20.32 -15.89 -10.39
C LYS A 114 -20.05 -16.92 -11.49
N ILE A 115 -18.91 -17.62 -11.44
CA ILE A 115 -18.58 -18.66 -12.41
C ILE A 115 -19.60 -19.80 -12.32
N ILE A 116 -19.92 -20.27 -11.11
CA ILE A 116 -20.93 -21.31 -10.86
C ILE A 116 -22.31 -20.88 -11.35
N ALA A 117 -22.66 -19.59 -11.23
CA ALA A 117 -23.94 -19.05 -11.70
C ALA A 117 -24.03 -18.88 -13.23
N THR A 118 -22.89 -18.82 -13.94
CA THR A 118 -22.84 -18.57 -15.38
C THR A 118 -22.77 -19.87 -16.19
N GLU A 119 -22.45 -21.01 -15.56
CA GLU A 119 -22.54 -22.33 -16.21
C GLU A 119 -24.01 -22.73 -16.41
N PRO A 120 -24.48 -22.90 -17.67
CA PRO A 120 -25.83 -23.34 -17.96
C PRO A 120 -25.92 -24.87 -17.71
N GLY A 121 -26.06 -25.28 -16.45
CA GLY A 121 -26.25 -26.70 -16.11
C GLY A 121 -26.04 -27.10 -14.65
N THR A 122 -25.54 -26.20 -13.79
CA THR A 122 -25.05 -26.61 -12.46
C THR A 122 -26.13 -26.60 -11.36
N LYS A 123 -27.27 -25.92 -11.58
CA LYS A 123 -28.41 -25.93 -10.63
C LYS A 123 -29.01 -27.32 -10.40
N ASP A 124 -28.87 -28.24 -11.34
CA ASP A 124 -29.40 -29.60 -11.23
C ASP A 124 -28.42 -30.60 -10.58
N ARG A 125 -27.12 -30.28 -10.54
CA ARG A 125 -26.10 -31.14 -9.89
C ARG A 125 -25.96 -30.87 -8.40
N VAL A 126 -26.01 -29.60 -7.97
CA VAL A 126 -25.88 -29.25 -6.54
C VAL A 126 -27.05 -29.78 -5.71
N LYS A 127 -28.27 -29.82 -6.27
CA LYS A 127 -29.44 -30.46 -5.63
C LYS A 127 -29.38 -31.99 -5.58
N ALA A 128 -28.49 -32.63 -6.34
CA ALA A 128 -28.31 -34.08 -6.35
C ALA A 128 -27.24 -34.54 -5.35
N GLU A 129 -26.36 -33.65 -4.88
CA GLU A 129 -25.35 -33.96 -3.85
C GLU A 129 -25.85 -33.67 -2.42
N GLU A 130 -26.98 -32.95 -2.27
CA GLU A 130 -27.64 -32.68 -0.98
C GLU A 130 -28.79 -33.66 -0.63
N ASN A 131 -29.09 -34.67 -1.47
CA ASN A 131 -30.09 -35.72 -1.21
C ASN A 131 -29.44 -37.08 -0.88
#